data_AF-A0A2E5XDP4-F1
#
_entry.id   AF-A0A2E5XDP4-F1
#
_cell.length_a   1.000
_cell.length_b   1.000
_cell.length_c   1.000
_cell.angle_alpha   90.00
_cell.angle_beta   90.00
_cell.angle_gamma   90.00
#
_symmetry.space_group_name_H-M   'P 1'
#
loop_
_entity.id
_entity.type
_entity.pdbx_description
1 polymer ?
#
loop_
_entity_poly.entity_id
_entity_poly.type
_entity_poly.pdbx_seq_one_letter_code
_entity_poly.pdbx_strand_id
1 'polypeptide(L)'
;MKIKKGDNVKVMVGKSKGHIGRVISMNPSKNTAFVEGANLVSRHTKPNAKNQEGGIIKKEAAIHLSNLMNVDSKGNPSRIGIKMDKKTGSKQRYFKKTGDILK
;
A
#
# COMPACT_ATOMS: atom_id res chain seq x y z
N MET A 1 8.99 -10.26 -0.05
CA MET A 1 7.96 -9.30 0.42
C MET A 1 6.63 -9.61 -0.25
N LYS A 2 5.51 -9.58 0.49
CA LYS A 2 4.18 -9.96 -0.04
C LYS A 2 3.50 -8.80 -0.79
N ILE A 3 3.62 -7.59 -0.25
CA ILE A 3 3.15 -6.34 -0.85
C ILE A 3 4.26 -5.76 -1.72
N LYS A 4 3.91 -5.18 -2.88
CA LYS A 4 4.79 -4.45 -3.79
C LYS A 4 4.21 -3.06 -4.10
N LYS A 5 5.04 -2.17 -4.64
CA LYS A 5 4.60 -0.87 -5.16
C LYS A 5 3.55 -1.09 -6.27
N GLY A 6 2.46 -0.33 -6.23
CA GLY A 6 1.36 -0.46 -7.17
C GLY A 6 0.26 -1.44 -6.77
N ASP A 7 0.46 -2.27 -5.74
CA ASP A 7 -0.61 -3.13 -5.23
C ASP A 7 -1.72 -2.29 -4.58
N ASN A 8 -2.97 -2.73 -4.72
CA ASN A 8 -4.09 -2.21 -3.94
C ASN A 8 -4.13 -2.89 -2.57
N VAL A 9 -4.18 -2.08 -1.51
CA VAL A 9 -4.14 -2.56 -0.14
C VAL A 9 -5.22 -1.90 0.72
N LYS A 10 -5.69 -2.66 1.71
CA LYS A 10 -6.58 -2.20 2.77
C LYS A 10 -5.82 -2.08 4.07
N VAL A 11 -6.05 -1.00 4.80
CA VAL A 11 -5.54 -0.81 6.16
C VAL A 11 -6.44 -1.59 7.13
N MET A 12 -5.86 -2.55 7.84
CA MET A 12 -6.57 -3.40 8.80
C MET A 12 -6.61 -2.81 10.20
N VAL A 13 -5.55 -2.09 10.58
CA VAL A 13 -5.32 -1.58 11.94
C VAL A 13 -4.73 -0.17 11.86
N GLY A 14 -5.08 0.69 12.82
CA GLY A 14 -4.56 2.05 12.97
C GLY A 14 -5.57 3.13 12.61
N LYS A 15 -5.12 4.39 12.54
CA LYS A 15 -5.95 5.58 12.32
C LYS A 15 -6.79 5.52 11.04
N SER A 16 -6.26 4.92 9.99
CA SER A 16 -6.93 4.80 8.69
C SER A 16 -7.56 3.42 8.46
N LYS A 17 -7.94 2.71 9.53
CA LYS A 17 -8.58 1.39 9.43
C LYS A 17 -9.76 1.42 8.46
N GLY A 18 -9.81 0.45 7.55
CA GLY A 18 -10.87 0.30 6.55
C GLY A 18 -10.56 0.99 5.22
N HIS A 19 -9.64 1.95 5.19
CA HIS A 19 -9.26 2.65 3.97
C HIS A 19 -8.60 1.71 2.96
N ILE A 20 -8.97 1.86 1.69
CA ILE A 20 -8.40 1.12 0.56
C ILE A 20 -7.67 2.13 -0.32
N GLY A 21 -6.44 1.82 -0.68
CA GLY A 21 -5.65 2.68 -1.55
C GLY A 21 -4.51 1.94 -2.22
N ARG A 22 -3.91 2.60 -3.21
CA ARG A 22 -2.75 2.09 -3.93
C ARG A 22 -1.46 2.38 -3.15
N VAL A 23 -0.51 1.45 -3.18
CA VAL A 23 0.83 1.67 -2.63
C VAL A 23 1.64 2.58 -3.56
N ILE A 24 1.91 3.82 -3.11
CA ILE A 24 2.68 4.83 -3.85
C ILE A 24 4.17 4.49 -3.80
N SER A 25 4.66 4.23 -2.60
CA SER A 25 6.07 3.92 -2.36
C SER A 25 6.21 3.05 -1.12
N MET A 26 7.36 2.40 -1.01
CA MET A 26 7.67 1.53 0.11
C MET A 26 9.11 1.69 0.54
N ASN A 27 9.32 1.51 1.83
CA ASN A 27 10.63 1.45 2.46
C ASN A 27 10.82 0.03 3.02
N PRO A 28 11.47 -0.88 2.27
CA PRO A 28 11.68 -2.26 2.68
C PRO A 28 12.54 -2.40 3.95
N SER A 29 13.53 -1.52 4.16
CA SER A 29 14.41 -1.61 5.33
C SER A 29 13.69 -1.29 6.62
N LYS A 30 12.70 -0.40 6.58
CA LYS A 30 11.85 -0.03 7.73
C LYS A 30 10.51 -0.76 7.76
N ASN A 31 10.27 -1.72 6.87
CA ASN A 31 8.98 -2.42 6.73
C ASN A 31 7.75 -1.48 6.66
N THR A 32 7.88 -0.34 5.99
CA THR A 32 6.80 0.64 5.87
C THR A 32 6.42 0.91 4.42
N ALA A 33 5.18 1.37 4.21
CA ALA A 33 4.64 1.76 2.91
C ALA A 33 3.82 3.04 3.02
N PHE A 34 3.81 3.83 1.95
CA PHE A 34 2.93 4.98 1.78
C PHE A 34 1.76 4.56 0.90
N VAL A 35 0.56 4.73 1.43
CA VAL A 35 -0.69 4.34 0.77
C VAL A 35 -1.49 5.61 0.47
N GLU A 36 -2.00 5.70 -0.75
CA GLU A 36 -2.75 6.86 -1.22
C GLU A 36 -3.97 7.16 -0.35
N GLY A 37 -4.07 8.42 0.12
CA GLY A 37 -5.15 8.88 0.98
C GLY A 37 -5.16 8.28 2.39
N ALA A 38 -4.19 7.42 2.74
CA ALA A 38 -4.10 6.80 4.05
C ALA A 38 -3.09 7.53 4.95
N ASN A 39 -3.37 7.54 6.25
CA ASN A 39 -2.51 8.11 7.29
C ASN A 39 -2.06 9.55 6.98
N LEU A 40 -3.02 10.41 6.65
CA LEU A 40 -2.78 11.83 6.37
C LEU A 40 -2.31 12.56 7.64
N VAL A 41 -1.17 13.21 7.53
CA VAL A 41 -0.59 14.07 8.58
C VAL A 41 -0.49 15.50 8.07
N SER A 42 -0.83 16.45 8.95
CA SER A 42 -0.68 17.88 8.69
C SER A 42 0.76 18.29 8.97
N ARG A 43 1.47 18.75 7.95
CA ARG A 43 2.84 19.24 8.06
C ARG A 43 2.88 20.73 7.78
N HIS A 44 3.20 21.50 8.82
CA HIS A 44 3.52 22.91 8.69
C HIS A 44 4.83 23.04 7.89
N THR A 45 4.76 23.71 6.75
CA THR A 45 5.91 23.87 5.85
C THR A 45 6.15 25.35 5.63
N LYS A 46 7.39 25.80 5.88
CA LYS A 46 7.81 27.17 5.57
C LYS A 46 7.76 27.39 4.05
N PRO A 47 7.45 28.60 3.58
CA PRO A 47 7.50 28.95 2.17
C PRO A 47 8.83 28.54 1.52
N ASN A 48 8.76 27.97 0.31
CA ASN A 48 9.94 27.65 -0.50
C ASN A 48 9.65 27.88 -1.99
N ALA A 49 10.66 27.75 -2.85
CA ALA A 49 10.52 27.98 -4.29
C ALA A 49 9.44 27.11 -4.99
N LYS A 50 9.11 25.94 -4.43
CA LYS A 50 8.05 25.06 -4.95
C LYS A 50 6.67 25.33 -4.32
N ASN A 51 6.63 26.07 -3.21
CA ASN A 51 5.40 26.38 -2.50
C ASN A 51 5.54 27.76 -1.82
N GLN A 52 5.28 28.82 -2.59
CA GLN A 52 5.54 30.21 -2.21
C GLN A 52 4.63 30.72 -1.10
N GLU A 53 3.40 30.19 -0.99
CA GLU A 53 2.45 30.58 0.07
C GLU A 53 2.76 29.91 1.43
N GLY A 54 3.57 28.83 1.44
CA GLY A 54 3.78 28.04 2.65
C GLY A 54 2.48 27.40 3.16
N GLY A 55 2.40 27.13 4.48
CA GLY A 55 1.16 26.71 5.13
C GLY A 55 1.11 25.23 5.55
N ILE A 56 -0.11 24.75 5.78
CA ILE A 56 -0.38 23.39 6.28
C ILE A 56 -0.59 22.45 5.11
N ILE A 57 0.40 21.61 4.82
CA ILE A 57 0.32 20.61 3.76
C ILE A 57 -0.11 19.28 4.36
N LYS A 58 -1.17 18.67 3.83
CA LYS A 58 -1.52 17.29 4.16
C LYS A 58 -0.67 16.34 3.32
N LYS A 59 0.05 15.43 3.98
CA LYS A 59 0.87 14.42 3.31
C LYS A 59 0.57 13.05 3.89
N GLU A 60 0.66 12.01 3.06
CA GLU A 60 0.59 10.62 3.49
C GLU A 60 1.81 10.28 4.34
N ALA A 61 1.57 9.68 5.50
CA ALA A 61 2.63 9.14 6.34
C ALA A 61 2.79 7.63 6.14
N ALA A 62 3.96 7.15 6.57
CA ALA A 62 4.32 5.75 6.50
C ALA A 62 3.37 4.89 7.35
N ILE A 63 2.98 3.73 6.82
CA ILE A 63 2.19 2.70 7.51
C ILE A 63 3.02 1.41 7.53
N HIS A 64 3.04 0.72 8.66
CA HIS A 64 3.75 -0.54 8.77
C HIS A 64 3.09 -1.65 7.93
N LEU A 65 3.89 -2.48 7.25
CA LEU A 65 3.41 -3.52 6.34
C LEU A 65 2.49 -4.55 7.01
N SER A 66 2.65 -4.80 8.32
CA SER A 66 1.77 -5.72 9.07
C SER A 66 0.32 -5.24 9.14
N ASN A 67 0.10 -3.93 9.01
CA ASN A 67 -1.22 -3.32 9.14
C ASN A 67 -1.94 -3.24 7.78
N LEU A 68 -1.31 -3.74 6.71
CA LEU A 68 -1.81 -3.70 5.35
C LEU A 68 -2.12 -5.11 4.86
N MET A 69 -3.21 -5.25 4.10
CA MET A 69 -3.54 -6.47 3.37
C MET A 69 -3.80 -6.17 1.91
N ASN A 70 -3.33 -7.01 1.01
CA ASN A 70 -3.68 -6.93 -0.41
C ASN A 70 -5.19 -7.12 -0.60
N VAL A 71 -5.73 -6.36 -1.53
CA VAL A 71 -7.14 -6.33 -1.86
C VAL A 71 -7.32 -6.82 -3.28
N ASP A 72 -8.23 -7.76 -3.45
CA ASP A 72 -8.68 -8.21 -4.77
C ASP A 72 -9.59 -7.15 -5.43
N SER A 73 -9.84 -7.27 -6.73
CA SER A 73 -10.69 -6.37 -7.51
C SER A 73 -12.09 -6.18 -6.91
N LYS A 74 -12.55 -7.15 -6.11
CA LYS A 74 -13.83 -7.12 -5.39
C LYS A 74 -13.78 -6.41 -4.02
N GLY A 75 -12.67 -5.81 -3.64
CA GLY A 75 -12.52 -5.12 -2.34
C GLY A 75 -12.23 -6.05 -1.14
N ASN A 76 -12.07 -7.35 -1.39
CA ASN A 76 -11.87 -8.35 -0.34
C ASN A 76 -10.40 -8.46 0.08
N PRO A 77 -10.07 -8.28 1.38
CA PRO A 77 -8.71 -8.46 1.87
C PRO A 77 -8.36 -9.95 1.92
N SER A 78 -7.21 -10.30 1.34
CA SER A 78 -6.73 -11.67 1.23
C SER A 78 -5.23 -11.77 1.43
N ARG A 79 -4.77 -12.91 1.96
CA ARG A 79 -3.34 -13.20 2.06
C ARG A 79 -2.82 -13.61 0.69
N ILE A 80 -1.58 -13.24 0.39
CA ILE A 80 -0.90 -13.65 -0.84
C ILE A 80 -0.18 -14.99 -0.66
N GLY A 81 -0.36 -15.89 -1.61
CA GLY A 81 0.46 -17.08 -1.85
C GLY A 81 1.36 -16.90 -3.07
N ILE A 82 2.33 -17.80 -3.23
CA ILE A 82 3.19 -17.87 -4.42
C ILE A 82 2.95 -19.23 -5.07
N LYS A 83 2.69 -19.26 -6.37
CA LYS A 83 2.55 -20.48 -7.18
C LYS A 83 3.51 -20.39 -8.36
N MET A 84 4.04 -21.53 -8.80
CA MET A 84 4.78 -21.59 -10.07
C MET A 84 3.79 -21.78 -11.22
N ASP A 85 3.92 -20.94 -12.24
CA ASP A 85 3.19 -21.14 -13.48
C ASP A 85 3.80 -22.32 -14.24
N LYS A 86 2.96 -23.28 -14.63
CA LYS A 86 3.39 -24.49 -15.35
C LYS A 86 3.82 -24.18 -16.79
N LYS A 87 3.40 -23.04 -17.34
CA LYS A 87 3.71 -22.66 -18.73
C LYS A 87 5.02 -21.88 -18.87
N THR A 88 5.32 -20.99 -17.93
CA THR A 88 6.47 -20.08 -18.00
C THR A 88 7.55 -20.39 -16.98
N GLY A 89 7.30 -21.28 -16.01
CA GLY A 89 8.20 -21.55 -14.89
C GLY A 89 8.33 -20.37 -13.90
N SER A 90 7.60 -19.27 -14.10
CA SER A 90 7.74 -18.06 -13.30
C SER A 90 6.90 -18.11 -12.02
N LYS A 91 7.42 -17.48 -10.95
CA LYS A 91 6.71 -17.36 -9.67
C LYS A 91 5.65 -16.27 -9.76
N GLN A 92 4.39 -16.65 -9.64
CA GLN A 92 3.25 -15.74 -9.63
C GLN A 92 2.67 -15.61 -8.22
N ARG A 93 2.24 -14.39 -7.90
CA ARG A 93 1.51 -14.08 -6.66
C ARG A 93 0.03 -14.32 -6.90
N TYR A 94 -0.64 -14.97 -5.96
CA TYR A 94 -2.10 -15.20 -6.04
C TYR A 94 -2.77 -14.93 -4.69
N PHE A 95 -4.06 -14.61 -4.73
CA PHE A 95 -4.87 -14.44 -3.53
C PHE A 95 -5.30 -15.81 -2.98
N LYS A 96 -5.01 -16.09 -1.70
CA LYS A 96 -5.36 -17.38 -1.09
C LYS A 96 -6.87 -17.62 -0.96
N LYS A 97 -7.68 -16.56 -0.87
CA LYS A 97 -9.14 -16.68 -0.75
C LYS A 97 -9.85 -16.98 -2.07
N THR A 98 -9.48 -16.27 -3.14
CA THR A 98 -10.18 -16.36 -4.43
C THR A 98 -9.43 -17.20 -5.45
N GLY A 99 -8.12 -17.41 -5.26
CA GLY A 99 -7.25 -18.07 -6.24
C GLY A 99 -6.80 -17.14 -7.37
N ASP A 100 -7.31 -15.90 -7.42
CA ASP A 100 -7.00 -14.96 -8.48
C ASP A 100 -5.53 -14.56 -8.49
N ILE A 101 -4.97 -14.41 -9.70
CA ILE A 101 -3.59 -14.00 -9.89
C ILE A 101 -3.50 -12.49 -9.66
N LEU A 102 -2.57 -12.10 -8.79
CA LEU A 102 -2.25 -10.71 -8.54
C LEU A 102 -1.39 -10.18 -9.69
N LYS A 103 -1.99 -9.37 -10.56
CA LYS A 103 -1.29 -8.66 -11.64
C LYS A 103 -0.51 -7.47 -11.10
#